data_AF-A0A2W4IKG0-F1
#
_entry.id   AF-A0A2W4IKG0-F1
#
_cell.length_a   1.000
_cell.length_b   1.000
_cell.length_c   1.000
_cell.angle_alpha   90.00
_cell.angle_beta   90.00
_cell.angle_gamma   90.00
#
_symmetry.space_group_name_H-M   'P 1'
#
loop_
_entity.id
_entity.type
_entity.pdbx_description
1 polymer ?
#
loop_
_entity_poly.entity_id
_entity_poly.type
_entity_poly.pdbx_seq_one_letter_code
_entity_poly.pdbx_strand_id
1 'polypeptide(L)'
;MNTKKEIIDEIYYLLGEDQNAPVFDKEGKVMPKLHALIDAICRGKVANLITGQAIKSGLLDFIKKEKRIKVIRSMTLSEEIDEESETISLSSTQELKDEGVLAINGNIIRYNGKTDTQLLNISGVNGWHKAGSQVFFAFALPPQVIKVYDVWDNEGERTLPFVDMREQSKYAPHYTVKSQNGKQYLIFVNYEGSATISITEKIDPMERDDDVCGLPDQYGLKIIPPLIAGELLINTSEMQKGKELLIMGYNALEDMYSFYATPTKPWRKTIKSRSLSFNTW
;
A
#
# COMPACT_ATOMS: atom_id res chain seq x y z
N MET A 1 16.95 11.25 -10.02
CA MET A 1 16.11 11.29 -8.81
C MET A 1 16.81 12.08 -7.74
N ASN A 2 16.06 12.88 -6.97
CA ASN A 2 16.64 13.74 -5.94
C ASN A 2 17.05 12.91 -4.71
N THR A 3 18.25 13.15 -4.21
CA THR A 3 18.83 12.51 -3.03
C THR A 3 18.40 13.21 -1.73
N LYS A 4 18.53 12.52 -0.60
CA LYS A 4 18.31 13.09 0.73
C LYS A 4 19.17 14.34 0.91
N LYS A 5 20.45 14.28 0.53
CA LYS A 5 21.37 15.41 0.66
C LYS A 5 20.89 16.64 -0.11
N GLU A 6 20.54 16.49 -1.40
CA GLU A 6 20.06 17.61 -2.21
C GLU A 6 18.80 18.26 -1.63
N ILE A 7 17.87 17.46 -1.10
CA ILE A 7 16.65 17.96 -0.46
C ILE A 7 16.97 18.73 0.81
N ILE A 8 17.85 18.19 1.66
CA ILE A 8 18.23 18.83 2.92
C ILE A 8 19.00 20.13 2.65
N ASP A 9 19.96 20.12 1.73
CA ASP A 9 20.73 21.30 1.34
C ASP A 9 19.80 22.42 0.86
N GLU A 10 18.79 22.11 0.03
CA GLU A 10 17.80 23.08 -0.43
C GLU A 10 16.90 23.59 0.70
N ILE A 11 16.49 22.74 1.66
CA ILE A 11 15.70 23.18 2.83
C ILE A 11 16.48 24.25 3.62
N TYR A 12 17.74 23.99 3.93
CA TYR A 12 18.55 24.92 4.71
C TYR A 12 18.90 26.19 3.93
N TYR A 13 19.10 26.07 2.62
CA TYR A 13 19.22 27.24 1.73
C TYR A 13 17.97 28.14 1.80
N LEU A 14 16.77 27.56 1.73
CA LEU A 14 15.51 28.31 1.83
C LEU A 14 15.27 28.89 3.24
N LEU A 15 15.70 28.19 4.29
CA LEU A 15 15.68 28.72 5.65
C LEU A 15 16.67 29.89 5.82
N GLY A 16 17.76 29.91 5.06
CA GLY A 16 18.85 30.89 5.23
C GLY A 16 19.77 30.54 6.41
N GLU A 17 19.87 29.24 6.72
CA GLU A 17 20.55 28.72 7.91
C GLU A 17 21.50 27.58 7.52
N ASP A 18 22.44 27.24 8.39
CA ASP A 18 23.30 26.05 8.23
C ASP A 18 22.63 24.80 8.84
N GLN A 19 23.02 23.61 8.38
CA GLN A 19 22.54 22.31 8.92
C GLN A 19 22.83 22.14 10.42
N ASN A 20 23.82 22.86 10.94
CA ASN A 20 24.18 22.85 12.35
C ASN A 20 23.37 23.87 13.19
N ALA A 21 22.43 24.60 12.59
CA ALA A 21 21.63 25.61 13.31
C ALA A 21 20.71 24.94 14.35
N PRO A 22 20.83 25.27 15.64
CA PRO A 22 20.06 24.61 16.70
C PRO A 22 18.56 24.91 16.62
N VAL A 23 18.18 26.02 15.99
CA VAL A 23 16.77 26.44 15.84
C VAL A 23 16.02 25.46 14.94
N PHE A 24 16.68 24.97 13.89
CA PHE A 24 16.15 24.01 12.91
C PHE A 24 16.97 22.73 12.95
N ASP A 25 17.03 22.09 14.12
CA ASP A 25 17.75 20.82 14.30
C ASP A 25 17.38 19.79 13.22
N LYS A 26 18.40 19.28 12.53
CA LYS A 26 18.26 18.38 11.39
C LYS A 26 17.53 17.10 11.78
N GLU A 27 18.00 16.44 12.82
CA GLU A 27 17.50 15.12 13.24
C GLU A 27 16.19 15.22 14.02
N GLY A 28 16.04 16.24 14.86
CA GLY A 28 14.85 16.41 15.71
C GLY A 28 13.68 17.14 15.06
N LYS A 29 13.91 17.93 13.99
CA LYS A 29 12.85 18.72 13.35
C LYS A 29 12.74 18.50 11.84
N VAL A 30 13.82 18.62 11.08
CA VAL A 30 13.77 18.59 9.61
C VAL A 30 13.47 17.18 9.09
N MET A 31 14.22 16.18 9.53
CA MET A 31 14.07 14.78 9.09
C MET A 31 12.68 14.19 9.42
N PRO A 32 12.13 14.37 10.63
CA PRO A 32 10.76 13.93 10.92
C PRO A 32 9.71 14.59 10.02
N LYS A 33 9.83 15.89 9.74
CA LYS A 33 8.92 16.60 8.81
C LYS A 33 9.06 16.08 7.39
N LEU A 34 10.29 15.78 6.96
CA LEU A 34 10.58 15.22 5.65
C LEU A 34 9.88 13.88 5.42
N HIS A 35 10.07 12.92 6.32
CA HIS A 35 9.43 11.60 6.20
C HIS A 35 7.91 11.69 6.35
N ALA A 36 7.41 12.54 7.26
CA ALA A 36 5.98 12.75 7.44
C ALA A 36 5.31 13.37 6.20
N LEU A 37 5.97 14.36 5.57
CA LEU A 37 5.47 14.99 4.36
C LEU A 37 5.42 14.00 3.19
N ILE A 38 6.47 13.19 3.00
CA ILE A 38 6.49 12.16 1.95
C ILE A 38 5.36 11.14 2.17
N ASP A 39 5.18 10.62 3.38
CA ASP A 39 4.07 9.70 3.69
C ASP A 39 2.70 10.37 3.46
N ALA A 40 2.55 11.65 3.83
CA ALA A 40 1.32 12.41 3.57
C ALA A 40 1.04 12.60 2.08
N ILE A 41 2.07 12.87 1.26
CA ILE A 41 1.98 12.96 -0.20
C ILE A 41 1.54 11.61 -0.78
N CYS A 42 2.24 10.52 -0.45
CA CYS A 42 1.93 9.18 -0.95
C CYS A 42 0.53 8.69 -0.56
N ARG A 43 0.00 9.15 0.59
CA ARG A 43 -1.36 8.85 1.05
C ARG A 43 -2.43 9.76 0.46
N GLY A 44 -2.05 10.85 -0.20
CA GLY A 44 -2.98 11.87 -0.64
C GLY A 44 -3.68 12.59 0.51
N LYS A 45 -2.97 12.82 1.63
CA LYS A 45 -3.49 13.42 2.87
C LYS A 45 -2.91 14.80 3.17
N VAL A 46 -2.31 15.46 2.20
CA VAL A 46 -1.74 16.80 2.39
C VAL A 46 -2.87 17.83 2.49
N ALA A 47 -2.80 18.66 3.52
CA ALA A 47 -3.66 19.83 3.69
C ALA A 47 -2.84 21.10 3.49
N ASN A 48 -3.43 22.08 2.81
CA ASN A 48 -2.83 23.39 2.63
C ASN A 48 -2.91 24.17 3.95
N LEU A 49 -1.77 24.48 4.57
CA LEU A 49 -1.71 25.18 5.86
C LEU A 49 -2.20 26.63 5.79
N ILE A 50 -2.24 27.23 4.61
CA ILE A 50 -2.72 28.62 4.41
C ILE A 50 -4.24 28.65 4.34
N THR A 51 -4.84 27.71 3.58
CA THR A 51 -6.29 27.71 3.32
C THR A 51 -7.07 26.73 4.20
N GLY A 52 -6.39 25.78 4.84
CA GLY A 52 -6.99 24.66 5.56
C GLY A 52 -7.59 23.57 4.66
N GLN A 53 -7.52 23.73 3.34
CA GLN A 53 -8.18 22.82 2.40
C GLN A 53 -7.33 21.57 2.13
N ALA A 54 -7.98 20.41 1.99
CA ALA A 54 -7.32 19.20 1.55
C ALA A 54 -6.94 19.31 0.07
N ILE A 55 -5.71 18.92 -0.27
CA ILE A 55 -5.23 18.90 -1.65
C ILE A 55 -5.59 17.55 -2.27
N LYS A 56 -6.38 17.58 -3.35
CA LYS A 56 -6.89 16.37 -3.99
C LYS A 56 -5.77 15.59 -4.68
N SER A 57 -5.51 14.38 -4.20
CA SER A 57 -4.51 13.48 -4.80
C SER A 57 -4.97 12.85 -6.12
N GLY A 58 -4.00 12.62 -7.01
CA GLY A 58 -4.13 11.79 -8.21
C GLY A 58 -3.84 10.30 -7.97
N LEU A 59 -3.78 9.52 -9.06
CA LEU A 59 -3.35 8.13 -9.08
C LEU A 59 -1.83 8.10 -9.20
N LEU A 60 -1.11 8.01 -8.07
CA LEU A 60 0.35 8.17 -8.02
C LEU A 60 1.07 6.95 -8.62
N ASP A 61 1.03 6.80 -9.95
CA ASP A 61 1.50 5.62 -10.67
C ASP A 61 2.99 5.32 -10.47
N PHE A 62 3.80 6.33 -10.12
CA PHE A 62 5.23 6.14 -9.84
C PHE A 62 5.49 5.30 -8.57
N ILE A 63 4.53 5.23 -7.65
CA ILE A 63 4.56 4.34 -6.47
C ILE A 63 3.56 3.19 -6.57
N LYS A 64 2.90 3.03 -7.71
CA LYS A 64 2.03 1.89 -7.99
C LYS A 64 2.88 0.65 -8.26
N LYS A 65 2.55 -0.45 -7.60
CA LYS A 65 3.08 -1.78 -7.87
C LYS A 65 1.93 -2.70 -8.25
N GLU A 66 2.21 -3.62 -9.15
CA GLU A 66 1.25 -4.66 -9.53
C GLU A 66 1.80 -6.03 -9.11
N LYS A 67 0.94 -6.83 -8.49
CA LYS A 67 1.27 -8.19 -8.07
C LYS A 67 0.26 -9.16 -8.69
N ARG A 68 0.75 -10.06 -9.54
CA ARG A 68 -0.03 -11.19 -10.03
C ARG A 68 -0.03 -12.31 -9.00
N ILE A 69 -1.22 -12.86 -8.74
CA ILE A 69 -1.42 -13.99 -7.83
C ILE A 69 -2.35 -15.03 -8.48
N LYS A 70 -2.22 -16.28 -8.06
CA LYS A 70 -3.20 -17.33 -8.34
C LYS A 70 -4.11 -17.46 -7.13
N VAL A 71 -5.40 -17.18 -7.32
CA VAL A 71 -6.44 -17.37 -6.32
C VAL A 71 -6.97 -18.78 -6.46
N ILE A 72 -6.95 -19.52 -5.36
CA ILE A 72 -7.39 -20.92 -5.30
C ILE A 72 -8.88 -20.95 -4.97
N ARG A 73 -9.57 -21.97 -5.48
CA ARG A 73 -10.98 -22.22 -5.22
C ARG A 73 -11.28 -22.19 -3.71
N SER A 74 -12.46 -21.66 -3.36
CA SER A 74 -12.98 -21.79 -2.00
C SER A 74 -13.16 -23.25 -1.62
N MET A 75 -12.81 -23.58 -0.39
CA MET A 75 -12.95 -24.92 0.19
C MET A 75 -14.05 -24.89 1.26
N THR A 76 -14.34 -26.06 1.84
CA THR A 76 -15.25 -26.17 2.98
C THR A 76 -14.54 -26.87 4.12
N LEU A 77 -14.83 -26.43 5.35
CA LEU A 77 -14.46 -27.17 6.55
C LEU A 77 -15.13 -28.56 6.53
N SER A 78 -14.35 -29.62 6.69
CA SER A 78 -14.86 -30.99 6.83
C SER A 78 -15.33 -31.29 8.25
N GLU A 79 -14.77 -30.56 9.22
CA GLU A 79 -15.08 -30.70 10.64
C GLU A 79 -15.17 -29.32 11.31
N GLU A 80 -15.59 -29.36 12.57
CA GLU A 80 -15.64 -28.20 13.42
C GLU A 80 -14.26 -27.81 13.93
N ILE A 81 -14.00 -26.50 14.05
CA ILE A 81 -12.77 -25.99 14.66
C ILE A 81 -13.07 -24.84 15.63
N ASP A 82 -12.18 -24.66 16.59
CA ASP A 82 -12.22 -23.64 17.63
C ASP A 82 -10.81 -23.11 17.97
N GLU A 83 -10.71 -22.32 19.04
CA GLU A 83 -9.46 -21.67 19.47
C GLU A 83 -8.38 -22.65 19.94
N GLU A 84 -8.73 -23.88 20.31
CA GLU A 84 -7.80 -24.93 20.75
C GLU A 84 -7.34 -25.82 19.60
N SER A 85 -7.95 -25.69 18.42
CA SER A 85 -7.64 -26.50 17.26
C SER A 85 -6.24 -26.20 16.71
N GLU A 86 -5.43 -27.24 16.54
CA GLU A 86 -4.08 -27.15 15.94
C GLU A 86 -4.05 -27.50 14.44
N THR A 87 -5.15 -28.10 13.95
CA THR A 87 -5.30 -28.56 12.57
C THR A 87 -6.65 -28.16 11.99
N ILE A 88 -6.74 -28.04 10.67
CA ILE A 88 -8.00 -27.84 9.95
C ILE A 88 -8.16 -28.91 8.89
N SER A 89 -9.22 -29.72 8.98
CA SER A 89 -9.61 -30.61 7.89
C SER A 89 -10.48 -29.88 6.85
N LEU A 90 -10.07 -29.95 5.58
CA LEU A 90 -10.71 -29.31 4.44
C LEU A 90 -11.20 -30.34 3.42
N SER A 91 -12.06 -29.92 2.51
CA SER A 91 -12.49 -30.76 1.38
C SER A 91 -11.36 -31.11 0.40
N SER A 92 -10.32 -30.28 0.31
CA SER A 92 -9.06 -30.55 -0.40
C SER A 92 -8.01 -29.50 -0.04
N THR A 93 -6.71 -29.85 -0.07
CA THR A 93 -5.59 -28.91 0.08
C THR A 93 -4.64 -28.91 -1.13
N GLN A 94 -5.01 -29.61 -2.21
CA GLN A 94 -4.09 -29.95 -3.30
C GLN A 94 -3.43 -28.74 -3.95
N GLU A 95 -4.18 -27.63 -4.09
CA GLU A 95 -3.67 -26.40 -4.71
C GLU A 95 -3.01 -25.43 -3.73
N LEU A 96 -3.16 -25.66 -2.42
CA LEU A 96 -2.54 -24.82 -1.40
C LEU A 96 -1.03 -25.07 -1.36
N LYS A 97 -0.27 -24.03 -1.00
CA LYS A 97 1.15 -24.16 -0.63
C LYS A 97 1.26 -24.77 0.77
N ASP A 98 2.44 -25.19 1.19
CA ASP A 98 2.64 -25.72 2.55
C ASP A 98 2.45 -24.66 3.62
N GLU A 99 2.66 -23.38 3.31
CA GLU A 99 2.36 -22.26 4.20
C GLU A 99 1.46 -21.23 3.53
N GLY A 100 0.60 -20.59 4.32
CA GLY A 100 -0.29 -19.57 3.79
C GLY A 100 -1.27 -19.00 4.79
N VAL A 101 -2.24 -18.25 4.25
CA VAL A 101 -3.31 -17.62 5.01
C VAL A 101 -4.66 -17.86 4.33
N LEU A 102 -5.69 -18.10 5.14
CA LEU A 102 -7.06 -18.34 4.70
C LEU A 102 -8.01 -17.48 5.52
N ALA A 103 -9.25 -17.37 5.06
CA ALA A 103 -10.32 -16.70 5.80
C ALA A 103 -11.53 -17.62 6.01
N ILE A 104 -12.00 -17.73 7.25
CA ILE A 104 -13.19 -18.52 7.62
C ILE A 104 -14.11 -17.65 8.47
N ASN A 105 -15.36 -17.45 8.04
CA ASN A 105 -16.32 -16.55 8.71
C ASN A 105 -15.71 -15.18 9.05
N GLY A 106 -14.81 -14.69 8.20
CA GLY A 106 -14.06 -13.46 8.39
C GLY A 106 -12.78 -13.60 9.20
N ASN A 107 -12.54 -14.62 10.01
CA ASN A 107 -11.28 -14.82 10.75
C ASN A 107 -10.13 -15.13 9.80
N ILE A 108 -8.98 -14.46 9.97
CA ILE A 108 -7.76 -14.78 9.22
C ILE A 108 -7.01 -15.86 9.98
N ILE A 109 -6.85 -17.01 9.34
CA ILE A 109 -6.13 -18.16 9.87
C ILE A 109 -4.85 -18.35 9.08
N ARG A 110 -3.75 -18.57 9.80
CA ARG A 110 -2.44 -18.92 9.23
C ARG A 110 -2.21 -20.41 9.43
N TYR A 111 -1.50 -21.03 8.51
CA TYR A 111 -1.07 -22.42 8.64
C TYR A 111 0.38 -22.57 8.18
N ASN A 112 1.07 -23.57 8.71
CA ASN A 112 2.46 -23.89 8.39
C ASN A 112 2.63 -25.42 8.35
N GLY A 113 2.27 -25.98 7.21
CA GLY A 113 2.22 -27.40 6.91
C GLY A 113 0.85 -27.80 6.36
N LYS A 114 0.84 -28.82 5.50
CA LYS A 114 -0.38 -29.49 5.05
C LYS A 114 -0.16 -30.96 4.75
N THR A 115 -1.22 -31.74 4.83
CA THR A 115 -1.38 -33.06 4.18
C THR A 115 -2.36 -32.90 3.02
N ASP A 116 -2.83 -33.99 2.39
CA ASP A 116 -3.80 -33.93 1.29
C ASP A 116 -5.16 -33.35 1.67
N THR A 117 -5.53 -33.43 2.95
CA THR A 117 -6.84 -33.00 3.47
C THR A 117 -6.77 -32.14 4.71
N GLN A 118 -5.59 -31.94 5.30
CA GLN A 118 -5.44 -31.16 6.54
C GLN A 118 -4.41 -30.05 6.41
N LEU A 119 -4.68 -28.94 7.09
CA LEU A 119 -3.69 -27.90 7.39
C LEU A 119 -3.18 -28.10 8.80
N LEU A 120 -1.89 -27.85 9.01
CA LEU A 120 -1.18 -28.10 10.25
C LEU A 120 -0.66 -26.79 10.85
N ASN A 121 -0.38 -26.82 12.15
CA ASN A 121 0.21 -25.71 12.90
C ASN A 121 -0.57 -24.41 12.68
N ILE A 122 -1.89 -24.48 12.83
CA ILE A 122 -2.76 -23.34 12.56
C ILE A 122 -2.66 -22.29 13.67
N SER A 123 -2.96 -21.04 13.32
CA SER A 123 -3.08 -19.95 14.31
C SER A 123 -4.06 -18.88 13.85
N GLY A 124 -4.61 -18.13 14.80
CA GLY A 124 -5.56 -17.05 14.52
C GLY A 124 -7.02 -17.50 14.40
N VAL A 125 -7.34 -18.73 14.83
CA VAL A 125 -8.73 -19.13 15.06
C VAL A 125 -9.29 -18.30 16.21
N ASN A 126 -10.51 -17.80 16.06
CA ASN A 126 -11.17 -16.97 17.06
C ASN A 126 -12.65 -17.34 17.09
N GLY A 127 -13.14 -17.75 18.25
CA GLY A 127 -14.43 -18.40 18.38
C GLY A 127 -14.49 -19.74 17.65
N TRP A 128 -15.72 -20.11 17.29
CA TRP A 128 -16.04 -21.46 16.86
C TRP A 128 -16.63 -21.48 15.45
N HIS A 129 -16.19 -22.44 14.63
CA HIS A 129 -16.50 -22.53 13.21
C HIS A 129 -17.07 -23.90 12.87
N LYS A 130 -18.33 -23.91 12.43
CA LYS A 130 -19.06 -25.13 12.07
C LYS A 130 -18.42 -25.87 10.89
N ALA A 131 -18.50 -27.19 10.93
CA ALA A 131 -18.35 -28.03 9.75
C ALA A 131 -19.24 -27.53 8.60
N GLY A 132 -18.74 -27.56 7.37
CA GLY A 132 -19.39 -27.01 6.19
C GLY A 132 -19.23 -25.50 6.00
N SER A 133 -18.58 -24.77 6.93
CA SER A 133 -18.26 -23.35 6.70
C SER A 133 -17.37 -23.18 5.48
N GLN A 134 -17.61 -22.14 4.69
CA GLN A 134 -16.75 -21.80 3.56
C GLN A 134 -15.41 -21.25 4.02
N VAL A 135 -14.36 -21.68 3.33
CA VAL A 135 -12.97 -21.28 3.55
C VAL A 135 -12.48 -20.58 2.29
N PHE A 136 -12.10 -19.32 2.44
CA PHE A 136 -11.68 -18.47 1.34
C PHE A 136 -10.16 -18.30 1.31
N PHE A 137 -9.62 -18.17 0.10
CA PHE A 137 -8.23 -17.79 -0.07
C PHE A 137 -8.01 -16.36 0.41
N ALA A 138 -6.96 -16.15 1.21
CA ALA A 138 -6.52 -14.84 1.63
C ALA A 138 -5.08 -14.58 1.17
N PHE A 139 -4.79 -13.34 0.81
CA PHE A 139 -3.46 -12.88 0.43
C PHE A 139 -3.00 -11.82 1.43
N ALA A 140 -1.89 -12.10 2.13
CA ALA A 140 -1.27 -11.12 3.01
C ALA A 140 -0.60 -10.03 2.17
N LEU A 141 -1.04 -8.79 2.35
CA LEU A 141 -0.41 -7.64 1.70
C LEU A 141 0.95 -7.35 2.34
N PRO A 142 1.94 -6.86 1.57
CA PRO A 142 3.19 -6.37 2.11
C PRO A 142 2.96 -5.30 3.20
N PRO A 143 3.79 -5.24 4.26
CA PRO A 143 3.62 -4.30 5.37
C PRO A 143 3.68 -2.83 4.95
N GLN A 144 4.34 -2.53 3.83
CA GLN A 144 4.46 -1.20 3.27
C GLN A 144 3.25 -0.75 2.45
N VAL A 145 2.21 -1.57 2.26
CA VAL A 145 1.03 -1.15 1.48
C VAL A 145 0.29 0.00 2.16
N ILE A 146 0.11 1.08 1.41
CA ILE A 146 -0.71 2.24 1.78
C ILE A 146 -2.17 2.01 1.39
N LYS A 147 -2.39 1.52 0.17
CA LYS A 147 -3.71 1.40 -0.45
C LYS A 147 -3.73 0.30 -1.50
N VAL A 148 -4.86 -0.40 -1.59
CA VAL A 148 -5.22 -1.26 -2.74
C VAL A 148 -6.10 -0.43 -3.67
N TYR A 149 -5.72 -0.30 -4.95
CA TYR A 149 -6.49 0.46 -5.93
C TYR A 149 -7.53 -0.40 -6.62
N ASP A 150 -7.08 -1.51 -7.19
CA ASP A 150 -7.93 -2.43 -7.92
C ASP A 150 -7.41 -3.86 -7.80
N VAL A 151 -8.31 -4.79 -8.11
CA VAL A 151 -7.99 -6.19 -8.30
C VAL A 151 -8.59 -6.57 -9.64
N TRP A 152 -7.73 -6.95 -10.58
CA TRP A 152 -8.11 -7.29 -11.94
C TRP A 152 -8.18 -8.80 -12.10
N ASP A 153 -9.35 -9.29 -12.50
CA ASP A 153 -9.56 -10.66 -12.96
C ASP A 153 -8.95 -10.80 -14.36
N ASN A 154 -7.84 -11.55 -14.45
CA ASN A 154 -7.14 -11.69 -15.72
C ASN A 154 -7.88 -12.59 -16.72
N GLU A 155 -8.76 -13.46 -16.24
CA GLU A 155 -9.50 -14.41 -17.08
C GLU A 155 -10.81 -13.80 -17.55
N GLY A 156 -11.53 -13.14 -16.64
CA GLY A 156 -12.77 -12.41 -16.97
C GLY A 156 -12.55 -11.02 -17.58
N GLU A 157 -11.30 -10.58 -17.73
CA GLU A 157 -10.89 -9.25 -18.23
C GLU A 157 -11.70 -8.09 -17.60
N ARG A 158 -11.85 -8.14 -16.27
CA ARG A 158 -12.67 -7.17 -15.53
C ARG A 158 -12.07 -6.84 -14.18
N THR A 159 -12.45 -5.68 -13.64
CA THR A 159 -12.15 -5.35 -12.25
C THR A 159 -13.08 -6.14 -11.34
N LEU A 160 -12.51 -6.86 -10.36
CA LEU A 160 -13.29 -7.45 -9.29
C LEU A 160 -13.85 -6.33 -8.39
N PRO A 161 -15.15 -6.37 -8.05
CA PRO A 161 -15.71 -5.38 -7.15
C PRO A 161 -15.09 -5.51 -5.76
N PHE A 162 -14.76 -4.36 -5.17
CA PHE A 162 -14.49 -4.27 -3.74
C PHE A 162 -15.82 -4.29 -3.00
N VAL A 163 -15.96 -5.16 -2.00
CA VAL A 163 -17.14 -5.25 -1.14
C VAL A 163 -16.68 -5.16 0.31
N ASP A 164 -17.28 -4.24 1.07
CA ASP A 164 -17.06 -4.20 2.53
C ASP A 164 -17.62 -5.50 3.12
N MET A 165 -16.90 -6.17 4.03
CA MET A 165 -17.37 -7.42 4.65
C MET A 165 -18.75 -7.31 5.30
N ARG A 166 -19.19 -6.09 5.66
CA ARG A 166 -20.52 -5.82 6.21
C ARG A 166 -21.63 -5.87 5.15
N GLU A 167 -21.29 -5.72 3.87
CA GLU A 167 -22.20 -5.76 2.74
C GLU A 167 -22.22 -7.18 2.15
N GLN A 168 -23.31 -7.90 2.40
CA GLN A 168 -23.45 -9.32 2.06
C GLN A 168 -23.71 -9.54 0.56
N SER A 169 -22.74 -9.31 -0.31
CA SER A 169 -22.80 -9.85 -1.67
C SER A 169 -22.46 -11.34 -1.64
N LYS A 170 -23.47 -12.20 -1.49
CA LYS A 170 -23.25 -13.65 -1.32
C LYS A 170 -22.88 -14.41 -2.60
N TYR A 171 -23.04 -13.81 -3.78
CA TYR A 171 -23.07 -14.59 -5.03
C TYR A 171 -22.11 -14.14 -6.13
N ALA A 172 -21.70 -12.87 -6.17
CA ALA A 172 -20.77 -12.41 -7.21
C ALA A 172 -19.30 -12.59 -6.76
N PRO A 173 -18.37 -12.91 -7.68
CA PRO A 173 -16.95 -12.84 -7.40
C PRO A 173 -16.55 -11.44 -6.95
N HIS A 174 -15.89 -11.33 -5.80
CA HIS A 174 -15.46 -10.05 -5.25
C HIS A 174 -14.25 -10.22 -4.34
N TYR A 175 -13.69 -9.10 -3.90
CA TYR A 175 -12.68 -9.10 -2.87
C TYR A 175 -13.04 -8.13 -1.75
N THR A 176 -12.45 -8.39 -0.59
CA THR A 176 -12.55 -7.51 0.58
C THR A 176 -11.20 -7.38 1.27
N VAL A 177 -11.02 -6.31 2.04
CA VAL A 177 -9.79 -6.03 2.78
C VAL A 177 -10.07 -6.13 4.26
N LYS A 178 -9.36 -7.03 4.94
CA LYS A 178 -9.41 -7.15 6.41
C LYS A 178 -8.07 -6.76 7.03
N SER A 179 -8.12 -6.02 8.13
CA SER A 179 -6.95 -5.74 8.95
C SER A 179 -6.99 -6.61 10.21
N GLN A 180 -5.87 -7.26 10.53
CA GLN A 180 -5.70 -8.08 11.74
C GLN A 180 -4.25 -7.98 12.21
N ASN A 181 -4.05 -7.60 13.48
CA ASN A 181 -2.73 -7.43 14.11
C ASN A 181 -1.79 -6.51 13.30
N GLY A 182 -2.31 -5.37 12.83
CA GLY A 182 -1.54 -4.40 12.04
C GLY A 182 -1.20 -4.82 10.61
N LYS A 183 -1.61 -6.03 10.18
CA LYS A 183 -1.42 -6.53 8.81
C LYS A 183 -2.73 -6.46 8.03
N GLN A 184 -2.63 -6.19 6.73
CA GLN A 184 -3.77 -6.18 5.81
C GLN A 184 -3.80 -7.45 4.97
N TYR A 185 -5.01 -7.94 4.70
CA TYR A 185 -5.23 -9.15 3.92
C TYR A 185 -6.32 -8.88 2.88
N LEU A 186 -6.08 -9.32 1.65
CA LEU A 186 -7.10 -9.41 0.61
C LEU A 186 -7.76 -10.78 0.69
N ILE A 187 -9.08 -10.81 0.86
CA ILE A 187 -9.86 -12.04 0.90
C ILE A 187 -10.66 -12.11 -0.39
N PHE A 188 -10.54 -13.23 -1.10
CA PHE A 188 -11.23 -13.46 -2.37
C PHE A 188 -12.45 -14.35 -2.12
N VAL A 189 -13.63 -13.85 -2.50
CA VAL A 189 -14.90 -14.53 -2.23
C VAL A 189 -15.55 -14.87 -3.56
N ASN A 190 -15.97 -16.13 -3.71
CA ASN A 190 -16.55 -16.67 -4.94
C ASN A 190 -15.69 -16.42 -6.19
N TYR A 191 -14.37 -16.33 -6.03
CA TYR A 191 -13.42 -16.10 -7.11
C TYR A 191 -12.32 -17.16 -7.08
N GLU A 192 -11.98 -17.67 -8.25
CA GLU A 192 -10.89 -18.60 -8.51
C GLU A 192 -10.23 -18.15 -9.82
N GLY A 193 -8.91 -18.28 -9.91
CA GLY A 193 -8.17 -17.94 -11.12
C GLY A 193 -7.05 -16.94 -10.90
N SER A 194 -6.52 -16.41 -11.98
CA SER A 194 -5.41 -15.46 -11.95
C SER A 194 -5.90 -14.02 -11.70
N ALA A 195 -5.48 -13.39 -10.60
CA ALA A 195 -5.75 -11.98 -10.32
C ALA A 195 -4.47 -11.12 -10.34
N THR A 196 -4.60 -9.86 -10.75
CA THR A 196 -3.55 -8.83 -10.64
C THR A 196 -4.01 -7.76 -9.67
N ILE A 197 -3.26 -7.57 -8.59
CA ILE A 197 -3.56 -6.59 -7.55
C ILE A 197 -2.72 -5.34 -7.81
N SER A 198 -3.36 -4.17 -7.93
CA SER A 198 -2.66 -2.90 -7.91
C SER A 198 -2.62 -2.32 -6.50
N ILE A 199 -1.42 -2.07 -6.00
CA ILE A 199 -1.17 -1.50 -4.68
C ILE A 199 -0.29 -0.26 -4.77
N THR A 200 -0.44 0.63 -3.80
CA THR A 200 0.56 1.67 -3.50
C THR A 200 1.36 1.22 -2.31
N GLU A 201 2.68 1.30 -2.40
CA GLU A 201 3.58 1.07 -1.28
C GLU A 201 4.11 2.38 -0.73
N LYS A 202 4.50 2.39 0.55
CA LYS A 202 5.26 3.47 1.16
C LYS A 202 6.60 3.58 0.44
N ILE A 203 7.08 4.82 0.35
CA ILE A 203 8.49 5.08 0.03
C ILE A 203 9.29 4.81 1.31
N ASP A 204 10.40 4.10 1.16
CA ASP A 204 11.30 3.83 2.28
C ASP A 204 11.86 5.13 2.87
N PRO A 205 12.03 5.22 4.20
CA PRO A 205 12.68 6.38 4.81
C PRO A 205 14.07 6.59 4.23
N MET A 206 14.42 7.84 3.97
CA MET A 206 15.79 8.21 3.60
C MET A 206 16.66 8.26 4.86
N GLU A 207 17.55 7.29 5.04
CA GLU A 207 18.45 7.15 6.17
C GLU A 207 19.85 7.70 5.84
N ARG A 208 20.34 7.46 4.63
CA ARG A 208 21.67 7.86 4.13
C ARG A 208 21.57 9.04 3.19
N ASP A 209 22.66 9.80 3.07
CA ASP A 209 22.71 11.04 2.27
C ASP A 209 22.48 10.79 0.77
N ASP A 210 22.83 9.60 0.29
CA ASP A 210 22.65 9.12 -1.08
C ASP A 210 21.28 8.45 -1.31
N ASP A 211 20.45 8.28 -0.28
CA ASP A 211 19.12 7.68 -0.45
C ASP A 211 18.22 8.59 -1.30
N VAL A 212 17.41 7.95 -2.13
CA VAL A 212 16.57 8.63 -3.12
C VAL A 212 15.17 8.88 -2.56
N CYS A 213 14.64 10.08 -2.79
CA CYS A 213 13.33 10.52 -2.27
C CYS A 213 12.11 9.71 -2.75
N GLY A 214 12.24 8.96 -3.85
CA GLY A 214 11.15 8.19 -4.45
C GLY A 214 10.06 9.01 -5.16
N LEU A 215 10.00 10.33 -4.94
CA LEU A 215 9.24 11.25 -5.79
C LEU A 215 9.92 11.44 -7.16
N PRO A 216 9.18 11.72 -8.24
CA PRO A 216 9.77 11.98 -9.54
C PRO A 216 10.71 13.20 -9.52
N ASP A 217 11.80 13.13 -10.27
CA ASP A 217 12.92 14.09 -10.30
C ASP A 217 12.49 15.56 -10.45
N GLN A 218 11.46 15.79 -11.25
CA GLN A 218 10.96 17.13 -11.55
C GLN A 218 10.12 17.74 -10.42
N TYR A 219 9.77 16.96 -9.40
CA TYR A 219 8.86 17.34 -8.32
C TYR A 219 9.51 17.28 -6.94
N GLY A 220 10.44 16.36 -6.67
CA GLY A 220 11.06 16.20 -5.35
C GLY A 220 11.59 17.51 -4.76
N LEU A 221 12.48 18.19 -5.48
CA LEU A 221 13.05 19.49 -5.06
C LEU A 221 12.07 20.67 -5.15
N LYS A 222 10.99 20.57 -5.94
CA LYS A 222 10.01 21.67 -6.09
C LYS A 222 8.94 21.64 -5.01
N ILE A 223 8.64 20.46 -4.47
CA ILE A 223 7.58 20.26 -3.49
C ILE A 223 8.16 20.26 -2.09
N ILE A 224 9.13 19.37 -1.83
CA ILE A 224 9.52 19.04 -0.46
C ILE A 224 10.22 20.21 0.25
N PRO A 225 11.30 20.80 -0.30
CA PRO A 225 12.01 21.87 0.39
C PRO A 225 11.13 23.09 0.69
N PRO A 226 10.34 23.64 -0.26
CA PRO A 226 9.49 24.80 0.03
C PRO A 226 8.40 24.50 1.06
N LEU A 227 7.81 23.30 1.07
CA LEU A 227 6.79 22.95 2.05
C LEU A 227 7.37 22.82 3.47
N ILE A 228 8.53 22.18 3.63
CA ILE A 228 9.16 22.00 4.93
C ILE A 228 9.67 23.33 5.46
N ALA A 229 10.41 24.09 4.65
CA ALA A 229 10.92 25.40 5.06
C ALA A 229 9.75 26.36 5.36
N GLY A 230 8.72 26.37 4.52
CA GLY A 230 7.51 27.16 4.73
C GLY A 230 6.80 26.84 6.04
N GLU A 231 6.60 25.56 6.37
CA GLU A 231 5.99 25.12 7.62
C GLU A 231 6.84 25.48 8.85
N LEU A 232 8.17 25.38 8.74
CA LEU A 232 9.07 25.77 9.82
C LEU A 232 9.06 27.28 10.09
N LEU A 233 8.90 28.10 9.05
CA LEU A 233 8.91 29.57 9.16
C LEU A 233 7.54 30.18 9.49
N ILE A 234 6.42 29.48 9.25
CA ILE A 234 5.07 30.07 9.34
C ILE A 234 4.71 30.61 10.73
N ASN A 235 5.33 30.07 11.80
CA ASN A 235 5.11 30.49 13.19
C ASN A 235 6.28 31.32 13.75
N THR A 236 7.12 31.89 12.88
CA THR A 236 8.29 32.69 13.25
C THR A 236 8.10 34.16 12.83
N SER A 237 9.11 35.00 13.09
CA SER A 237 9.17 36.36 12.57
C SER A 237 9.21 36.42 11.03
N GLU A 238 9.58 35.33 10.36
CA GLU A 238 9.63 35.22 8.89
C GLU A 238 8.33 34.65 8.28
N MET A 239 7.19 34.79 8.96
CA MET A 239 5.88 34.26 8.50
C MET A 239 5.57 34.57 7.03
N GLN A 240 5.89 35.77 6.53
CA GLN A 240 5.60 36.16 5.14
C GLN A 240 6.37 35.30 4.13
N LYS A 241 7.69 35.13 4.36
CA LYS A 241 8.53 34.20 3.58
C LYS A 241 8.01 32.77 3.70
N GLY A 242 7.59 32.35 4.89
CA GLY A 242 6.96 31.05 5.11
C GLY A 242 5.72 30.81 4.24
N LYS A 243 4.82 31.80 4.13
CA LYS A 243 3.64 31.73 3.26
C LYS A 243 4.01 31.61 1.78
N GLU A 244 4.99 32.37 1.32
CA GLU A 244 5.45 32.34 -0.08
C GLU A 244 6.01 30.96 -0.45
N LEU A 245 6.83 30.37 0.44
CA LEU A 245 7.37 29.02 0.26
C LEU A 245 6.27 27.95 0.24
N LEU A 246 5.29 28.05 1.14
CA LEU A 246 4.13 27.16 1.15
C LEU A 246 3.34 27.24 -0.16
N ILE A 247 3.09 28.45 -0.68
CA ILE A 247 2.39 28.64 -1.97
C ILE A 247 3.16 27.96 -3.10
N MET A 248 4.48 28.16 -3.17
CA MET A 248 5.33 27.52 -4.19
C MET A 248 5.25 25.99 -4.12
N GLY A 249 5.40 25.43 -2.92
CA GLY A 249 5.36 23.98 -2.70
C GLY A 249 3.99 23.37 -3.00
N TYR A 250 2.89 24.04 -2.60
CA TYR A 250 1.53 23.55 -2.87
C TYR A 250 1.17 23.61 -4.34
N ASN A 251 1.55 24.68 -5.05
CA ASN A 251 1.34 24.76 -6.51
C ASN A 251 2.06 23.61 -7.23
N ALA A 252 3.32 23.35 -6.87
CA ALA A 252 4.08 22.22 -7.44
C ALA A 252 3.45 20.86 -7.11
N LEU A 253 2.86 20.71 -5.92
CA LEU A 253 2.17 19.49 -5.50
C LEU A 253 0.86 19.29 -6.27
N GLU A 254 0.06 20.34 -6.43
CA GLU A 254 -1.16 20.32 -7.24
C GLU A 254 -0.88 20.00 -8.70
N ASP A 255 0.20 20.56 -9.26
CA ASP A 255 0.68 20.23 -10.60
C ASP A 255 1.03 18.74 -10.72
N MET A 256 1.79 18.21 -9.77
CA MET A 256 2.12 16.77 -9.72
C MET A 256 0.87 15.92 -9.64
N TYR A 257 -0.03 16.21 -8.70
CA TYR A 257 -1.26 15.46 -8.54
C TYR A 257 -2.14 15.53 -9.78
N SER A 258 -2.23 16.68 -10.44
CA SER A 258 -3.00 16.84 -11.68
C SER A 258 -2.39 16.02 -12.83
N PHE A 259 -1.07 16.02 -12.95
CA PHE A 259 -0.35 15.19 -13.92
C PHE A 259 -0.69 13.71 -13.75
N TYR A 260 -0.67 13.22 -12.50
CA TYR A 260 -0.98 11.82 -12.15
C TYR A 260 -2.47 11.52 -11.93
N ALA A 261 -3.35 12.53 -11.92
CA ALA A 261 -4.80 12.34 -11.86
C ALA A 261 -5.39 11.98 -13.23
N THR A 262 -4.67 12.29 -14.31
CA THR A 262 -5.11 12.00 -15.67
C THR A 262 -4.87 10.53 -15.95
N PRO A 263 -5.92 9.71 -16.16
CA PRO A 263 -5.71 8.34 -16.57
C PRO A 263 -5.09 8.35 -17.96
N THR A 264 -3.79 8.06 -18.09
CA THR A 264 -3.26 7.57 -19.36
C THR A 264 -3.87 6.19 -19.63
N LYS A 265 -5.14 6.14 -20.00
CA LYS A 265 -5.68 5.05 -20.83
C LYS A 265 -5.11 5.31 -22.22
N PRO A 266 -4.13 4.53 -22.73
CA PRO A 266 -4.34 3.11 -23.02
C PRO A 266 -3.05 2.26 -23.01
N TRP A 267 -2.58 1.75 -21.86
CA TRP A 267 -1.42 0.82 -21.85
C TRP A 267 -1.77 -0.67 -21.76
N ARG A 268 -3.05 -1.03 -21.65
CA ARG A 268 -3.50 -2.43 -21.75
C ARG A 268 -3.80 -2.84 -23.20
N LYS A 269 -2.84 -2.62 -24.11
CA LYS A 269 -2.71 -3.52 -25.26
C LYS A 269 -1.85 -4.67 -24.77
N THR A 270 -2.43 -5.86 -24.73
CA THR A 270 -1.76 -7.12 -24.41
C THR A 270 -0.53 -7.27 -25.30
N ILE A 271 0.64 -6.85 -24.83
CA ILE A 271 1.89 -7.28 -25.44
C ILE A 271 2.03 -8.74 -25.00
N LYS A 272 1.82 -9.68 -25.92
CA LYS A 272 2.21 -11.08 -25.73
C LYS A 272 3.72 -11.09 -25.48
N SER A 273 4.15 -10.99 -24.23
CA SER A 273 5.55 -11.19 -23.88
C SER A 273 5.90 -12.65 -24.17
N ARG A 274 6.89 -12.85 -25.03
CA ARG A 274 7.49 -14.17 -25.33
C ARG A 274 7.82 -14.85 -24.00
N SER A 275 7.46 -16.12 -23.86
CA SER A 275 7.80 -16.94 -22.68
C SER A 275 9.31 -16.89 -22.42
N LEU A 276 9.71 -16.35 -21.27
CA LEU A 276 11.07 -16.46 -20.78
C LEU A 276 11.28 -17.90 -20.29
N SER A 277 12.02 -18.70 -21.05
CA SER A 277 12.59 -19.95 -20.57
C SER A 277 13.77 -19.63 -19.66
N PHE A 278 13.67 -19.97 -18.38
CA PHE A 278 14.83 -19.97 -17.50
C PHE A 278 15.66 -21.23 -17.78
N ASN A 279 16.93 -21.03 -18.16
CA ASN A 279 17.89 -22.13 -18.27
C ASN A 279 18.13 -22.69 -16.87
N THR A 280 17.76 -23.94 -16.68
CA THR A 280 18.16 -24.79 -15.56
C THR A 280 19.66 -25.05 -15.63
N TRP A 281 20.37 -24.66 -14.57
CA TRP A 281 21.62 -25.29 -14.17
C TRP A 281 21.36 -26.05 -12.88
#